data_AF-A0A7J0EDQ6-F1
#
_entry.id   AF-A0A7J0EDQ6-F1
#
_cell.length_a   1.000
_cell.length_b   1.000
_cell.length_c   1.000
_cell.angle_alpha   90.00
_cell.angle_beta   90.00
_cell.angle_gamma   90.00
#
_symmetry.space_group_name_H-M   'P 1'
#
loop_
_entity.id
_entity.type
_entity.pdbx_description
1 polymer ?
#
loop_
_entity_poly.entity_id
_entity_poly.type
_entity_poly.pdbx_seq_one_letter_code
_entity_poly.pdbx_strand_id
1 'polypeptide(L)'
;MQDPDKRQFAEELLSYTDSFNKGVITSFKADGMNDAGAAFDYIEMALSKFDDGPFFLGQFSLVDIAYAPFIERFQPFLLDVKKYDIKAGRPKLATWIEEMNKNEAYKQTSLDPEEYIATYKKRFLAQL
;
A
#
# COMPACT_ATOMS: atom_id res chain seq x y z
N MET A 1 -13.13 -1.38 -18.51
CA MET A 1 -12.62 -2.76 -18.53
C MET A 1 -13.63 -3.66 -19.22
N GLN A 2 -13.20 -4.41 -20.24
CA GLN A 2 -14.08 -5.38 -20.92
C GLN A 2 -13.98 -6.79 -20.31
N ASP A 3 -12.96 -7.03 -19.49
CA ASP A 3 -12.74 -8.29 -18.78
C ASP A 3 -13.59 -8.32 -17.48
N PRO A 4 -14.60 -9.22 -17.39
CA PRO A 4 -15.45 -9.34 -16.21
C PRO A 4 -14.70 -9.73 -14.94
N ASP A 5 -13.65 -10.56 -15.05
CA ASP A 5 -12.89 -11.07 -13.90
C ASP A 5 -12.04 -9.95 -13.30
N LYS A 6 -11.43 -9.12 -14.15
CA LYS A 6 -10.73 -7.90 -13.69
C LYS A 6 -11.68 -6.91 -13.05
N ARG A 7 -12.92 -6.78 -13.55
CA ARG A 7 -13.93 -5.89 -12.95
C ARG A 7 -14.35 -6.38 -11.57
N GLN A 8 -14.68 -7.66 -11.44
CA GLN A 8 -15.05 -8.23 -10.14
C GLN A 8 -13.90 -8.09 -9.13
N PHE A 9 -12.67 -8.40 -9.54
CA PHE A 9 -11.53 -8.27 -8.65
C PHE A 9 -11.24 -6.82 -8.25
N ALA A 10 -11.50 -5.86 -9.15
CA ALA A 10 -11.42 -4.44 -8.80
C ALA A 10 -12.44 -4.07 -7.71
N GLU A 11 -13.68 -4.54 -7.80
CA GLU A 11 -14.72 -4.29 -6.79
C GLU A 11 -14.35 -4.92 -5.43
N GLU A 12 -13.78 -6.13 -5.44
CA GLU A 12 -13.26 -6.81 -4.24
C GLU A 12 -12.14 -5.98 -3.59
N LEU A 13 -11.14 -5.56 -4.36
CA LEU A 13 -10.01 -4.77 -3.86
C LEU A 13 -10.46 -3.40 -3.34
N LEU A 14 -11.32 -2.70 -4.08
CA LEU A 14 -11.85 -1.40 -3.63
C LEU A 14 -12.61 -1.54 -2.30
N SER A 15 -13.38 -2.62 -2.14
CA SER A 15 -14.08 -2.92 -0.88
C SER A 15 -13.13 -3.27 0.28
N TYR A 16 -11.93 -3.78 -0.03
CA TYR A 16 -10.93 -4.16 0.98
C TYR A 16 -10.10 -2.97 1.51
N THR A 17 -10.10 -1.82 0.83
CA THR A 17 -9.27 -0.64 1.18
C THR A 17 -9.39 -0.22 2.65
N ASP A 18 -10.60 -0.16 3.20
CA ASP A 18 -10.83 0.19 4.61
C ASP A 18 -10.22 -0.83 5.57
N SER A 19 -10.31 -2.13 5.23
CA SER A 19 -9.76 -3.21 6.04
C SER A 19 -8.23 -3.20 6.01
N PHE A 20 -7.64 -2.98 4.82
CA PHE A 20 -6.20 -2.78 4.65
C PHE A 20 -5.69 -1.62 5.53
N ASN A 21 -6.31 -0.45 5.40
CA ASN A 21 -5.94 0.74 6.16
C ASN A 21 -6.06 0.51 7.67
N LYS A 22 -7.14 -0.12 8.11
CA LYS A 22 -7.36 -0.44 9.52
C LYS A 22 -6.27 -1.36 10.05
N GLY A 23 -5.95 -2.46 9.37
CA GLY A 23 -4.93 -3.41 9.82
C GLY A 23 -3.53 -2.80 9.92
N VAL A 24 -3.18 -1.91 9.01
CA VAL A 24 -1.89 -1.20 9.07
C VAL A 24 -1.89 -0.15 10.18
N ILE A 25 -2.94 0.67 10.30
CA ILE A 25 -2.99 1.75 11.29
C ILE A 25 -3.03 1.21 12.73
N THR A 26 -3.75 0.11 13.00
CA THR A 26 -3.77 -0.50 14.34
C THR A 26 -2.38 -0.98 14.76
N SER A 27 -1.56 -1.42 13.81
CA SER A 27 -0.19 -1.84 14.06
C SER A 27 0.74 -0.69 14.49
N PHE A 28 0.39 0.57 14.23
CA PHE A 28 1.25 1.72 14.60
C PHE A 28 1.47 1.85 16.11
N LYS A 29 0.50 1.42 16.93
CA LYS A 29 0.62 1.44 18.40
C LYS A 29 0.83 0.05 19.01
N ALA A 30 0.77 -1.01 18.21
CA ALA A 30 0.98 -2.37 18.67
C ALA A 30 2.47 -2.71 18.81
N ASP A 31 2.78 -3.69 19.67
CA ASP A 31 4.14 -4.21 19.86
C ASP A 31 4.60 -5.08 18.68
N GLY A 32 3.67 -5.65 17.93
CA GLY A 32 3.95 -6.54 16.78
C GLY A 32 3.33 -6.04 15.48
N MET A 33 3.83 -6.56 14.36
CA MET A 33 3.42 -6.20 13.00
C MET A 33 2.54 -7.27 12.33
N ASN A 34 1.91 -8.17 13.09
CA ASN A 34 1.15 -9.29 12.53
C ASN A 34 0.02 -8.83 11.60
N ASP A 35 -0.78 -7.84 12.03
CA ASP A 35 -1.91 -7.33 11.24
C ASP A 35 -1.44 -6.58 9.99
N ALA A 36 -0.44 -5.70 10.13
CA ALA A 36 0.18 -5.04 8.99
C ALA A 36 0.80 -6.05 8.01
N GLY A 37 1.50 -7.06 8.53
CA GLY A 37 2.11 -8.12 7.75
C GLY A 37 1.07 -8.89 6.94
N ALA A 38 0.00 -9.35 7.57
CA ALA A 38 -1.10 -10.04 6.90
C ALA A 38 -1.78 -9.14 5.83
N ALA A 39 -1.94 -7.85 6.12
CA ALA A 39 -2.50 -6.89 5.17
C ALA A 39 -1.58 -6.73 3.93
N PHE A 40 -0.27 -6.60 4.12
CA PHE A 40 0.67 -6.51 3.00
C PHE A 40 0.86 -7.85 2.26
N ASP A 41 0.75 -9.00 2.94
CA ASP A 41 0.76 -10.31 2.31
C ASP A 41 -0.46 -10.50 1.40
N TYR A 42 -1.62 -9.99 1.81
CA TYR A 42 -2.80 -9.95 0.94
C TYR A 42 -2.56 -9.08 -0.30
N ILE A 43 -1.91 -7.91 -0.15
CA ILE A 43 -1.54 -7.06 -1.29
C ILE A 43 -0.57 -7.77 -2.24
N GLU A 44 0.45 -8.45 -1.72
CA GLU A 44 1.38 -9.26 -2.52
C GLU A 44 0.66 -10.35 -3.32
N MET A 45 -0.26 -11.07 -2.67
CA MET A 45 -1.10 -12.08 -3.32
C MET A 45 -1.99 -11.45 -4.40
N ALA A 46 -2.61 -10.29 -4.12
CA ALA A 46 -3.46 -9.60 -5.06
C ALA A 46 -2.70 -9.14 -6.32
N LEU A 47 -1.49 -8.61 -6.15
CA LEU A 47 -0.59 -8.25 -7.25
C LEU A 47 -0.08 -9.46 -8.06
N SER A 48 -0.27 -10.68 -7.55
CA SER A 48 0.10 -11.91 -8.24
C SER A 48 -1.03 -12.50 -9.10
N LYS A 49 -2.25 -11.95 -9.04
CA LYS A 49 -3.42 -12.54 -9.70
C LYS A 49 -3.37 -12.48 -11.22
N PHE A 50 -2.92 -11.36 -11.77
CA PHE A 50 -2.82 -11.12 -13.21
C PHE A 50 -1.36 -10.95 -13.60
N ASP A 51 -0.92 -11.66 -14.63
CA ASP A 51 0.49 -11.73 -15.06
C ASP A 51 0.80 -10.80 -16.25
N ASP A 52 -0.21 -10.08 -16.75
CA ASP A 52 -0.10 -9.15 -17.88
C ASP A 52 0.37 -7.74 -17.49
N GLY A 53 0.97 -7.59 -16.32
CA GLY A 53 1.71 -6.39 -15.92
C GLY A 53 1.89 -6.25 -14.40
N PRO A 54 2.48 -5.14 -13.93
CA PRO A 54 2.90 -4.96 -12.54
C PRO A 54 1.81 -4.39 -11.61
N PHE A 55 0.63 -4.06 -12.14
CA PHE A 55 -0.46 -3.43 -11.41
C PHE A 55 -1.50 -4.43 -10.92
N PHE A 56 -2.39 -4.03 -10.01
CA PHE A 56 -3.38 -4.94 -9.39
C PHE A 56 -4.23 -5.69 -10.41
N LEU A 57 -4.51 -5.07 -11.56
CA LEU A 57 -5.28 -5.67 -12.65
C LEU A 57 -4.42 -5.92 -13.90
N GLY A 58 -3.11 -6.14 -13.70
CA GLY A 58 -2.08 -6.20 -14.72
C GLY A 58 -1.67 -4.82 -15.23
N GLN A 59 -2.64 -4.05 -15.72
CA GLN A 59 -2.45 -2.68 -16.23
C GLN A 59 -2.91 -1.63 -15.20
N PHE A 60 -2.35 -0.42 -15.28
CA PHE A 60 -2.65 0.68 -14.36
C PHE A 60 -4.16 0.99 -14.34
N SER A 61 -4.71 1.14 -13.13
CA SER A 61 -6.15 1.23 -12.92
C SER A 61 -6.51 2.11 -11.72
N LEU A 62 -7.82 2.32 -11.51
CA LEU A 62 -8.34 3.01 -10.32
C LEU A 62 -8.00 2.29 -9.00
N VAL A 63 -7.75 0.97 -9.06
CA VAL A 63 -7.36 0.22 -7.86
C VAL A 63 -5.98 0.67 -7.39
N ASP A 64 -5.03 0.81 -8.31
CA ASP A 64 -3.68 1.31 -7.98
C ASP A 64 -3.74 2.71 -7.38
N ILE A 65 -4.56 3.59 -7.96
CA ILE A 65 -4.82 4.94 -7.45
C ILE A 65 -5.42 4.91 -6.04
N ALA A 66 -6.32 3.97 -5.75
CA ALA A 66 -6.94 3.86 -4.43
C ALA A 66 -5.93 3.45 -3.33
N TYR A 67 -4.96 2.61 -3.65
CA TYR A 67 -3.96 2.12 -2.70
C TYR A 67 -2.72 3.02 -2.58
N ALA A 68 -2.33 3.71 -3.66
CA ALA A 68 -1.10 4.51 -3.74
C ALA A 68 -0.91 5.48 -2.58
N PRO A 69 -1.88 6.36 -2.23
CA PRO A 69 -1.66 7.32 -1.16
C PRO A 69 -1.37 6.67 0.19
N PHE A 70 -1.96 5.50 0.47
CA PHE A 70 -1.79 4.81 1.74
C PHE A 70 -0.45 4.10 1.81
N ILE A 71 -0.10 3.31 0.80
CA ILE A 71 1.18 2.58 0.75
C ILE A 71 2.35 3.56 0.78
N GLU A 72 2.26 4.66 0.03
CA GLU A 72 3.23 5.76 0.01
C GLU A 72 3.52 6.34 1.41
N ARG A 73 2.48 6.48 2.25
CA ARG A 73 2.60 7.03 3.61
C ARG A 73 3.05 5.98 4.62
N PHE A 74 2.55 4.76 4.47
CA PHE A 74 2.85 3.66 5.40
C PHE A 74 4.28 3.18 5.25
N GLN A 75 4.82 3.11 4.03
CA GLN A 75 6.17 2.61 3.77
C GLN A 75 7.25 3.34 4.59
N PRO A 76 7.46 4.67 4.46
CA PRO A 76 8.50 5.37 5.20
C PRO A 76 8.23 5.37 6.71
N PHE A 77 6.97 5.51 7.12
CA PHE A 77 6.62 5.52 8.53
C PHE A 77 6.90 4.19 9.23
N LEU A 78 6.48 3.06 8.65
CA LEU A 78 6.72 1.72 9.20
C LEU A 78 8.21 1.39 9.22
N LEU A 79 8.95 1.80 8.18
CA LEU A 79 10.40 1.60 8.13
C LEU A 79 11.12 2.41 9.23
N ASP A 80 10.79 3.70 9.39
CA ASP A 80 11.45 4.55 10.38
C ASP A 80 11.06 4.19 11.82
N VAL A 81 9.76 4.04 12.09
CA VAL A 81 9.24 3.93 13.48
C VAL A 81 9.20 2.49 13.95
N LYS A 82 8.78 1.56 13.10
CA LYS A 82 8.60 0.14 13.46
C LYS A 82 9.74 -0.75 13.00
N LYS A 83 10.71 -0.21 12.25
CA LYS A 83 11.81 -0.96 11.62
C LYS A 83 11.30 -2.11 10.75
N TYR A 84 10.16 -1.88 10.11
CA TYR A 84 9.45 -2.87 9.30
C TYR A 84 9.51 -2.50 7.82
N ASP A 85 10.26 -3.29 7.04
CA ASP A 85 10.29 -3.15 5.58
C ASP A 85 9.14 -3.92 4.94
N ILE A 86 8.18 -3.19 4.38
CA ILE A 86 7.00 -3.77 3.71
C ILE A 86 7.37 -4.55 2.45
N LYS A 87 8.55 -4.31 1.85
CA LYS A 87 9.00 -4.99 0.64
C LYS A 87 9.68 -6.34 0.92
N ALA A 88 10.15 -6.57 2.16
CA ALA A 88 10.84 -7.79 2.52
C ALA A 88 9.90 -9.00 2.34
N GLY A 89 10.30 -9.94 1.47
CA GLY A 89 9.47 -11.11 1.12
C GLY A 89 8.28 -10.82 0.19
N ARG A 90 8.14 -9.58 -0.31
CA ARG A 90 7.02 -9.13 -1.16
C ARG A 90 7.51 -8.51 -2.47
N PRO A 91 8.07 -9.32 -3.39
CA PRO A 91 8.66 -8.83 -4.62
C PRO A 91 7.64 -8.15 -5.55
N LYS A 92 6.37 -8.58 -5.60
CA LYS A 92 5.37 -7.92 -6.45
C LYS A 92 5.01 -6.54 -5.92
N LEU A 93 4.86 -6.39 -4.60
CA LEU A 93 4.69 -5.09 -3.96
C LEU A 93 5.90 -4.18 -4.22
N ALA A 94 7.13 -4.71 -4.13
CA ALA A 94 8.33 -3.94 -4.44
C ALA A 94 8.30 -3.40 -5.88
N THR A 95 8.01 -4.26 -6.86
CA THR A 95 7.86 -3.87 -8.27
C THR A 95 6.73 -2.86 -8.46
N TRP A 96 5.57 -3.07 -7.82
CA TRP A 96 4.44 -2.14 -7.93
C TRP A 96 4.81 -0.73 -7.43
N ILE A 97 5.54 -0.63 -6.31
CA ILE A 97 6.03 0.68 -5.81
C ILE A 97 6.97 1.33 -6.82
N GLU A 98 7.88 0.56 -7.41
CA GLU A 98 8.81 1.07 -8.44
C GLU A 98 8.08 1.59 -9.68
N GLU A 99 7.06 0.87 -10.16
CA GLU A 99 6.28 1.25 -11.34
C GLU A 99 5.36 2.44 -11.05
N MET A 100 4.75 2.50 -9.86
CA MET A 100 4.00 3.68 -9.42
C MET A 100 4.89 4.92 -9.39
N ASN A 101 6.12 4.80 -8.89
CA ASN A 101 7.09 5.90 -8.84
C ASN A 101 7.59 6.38 -10.22
N LYS A 102 7.25 5.69 -11.32
CA LYS A 102 7.50 6.18 -12.70
C LYS A 102 6.34 7.01 -13.26
N ASN A 103 5.18 7.00 -12.61
CA ASN A 103 4.02 7.76 -13.05
C ASN A 103 4.16 9.24 -12.65
N GLU A 104 4.37 10.11 -13.65
CA GLU A 104 4.56 11.55 -13.43
C GLU A 104 3.34 12.23 -12.80
N ALA A 105 2.11 11.79 -13.10
CA ALA A 105 0.91 12.36 -12.49
C ALA A 105 0.83 12.03 -11.00
N TYR A 106 1.22 10.80 -10.62
CA TYR A 106 1.29 10.39 -9.21
C TYR A 106 2.38 11.17 -8.46
N LYS A 107 3.60 11.28 -9.01
CA LYS A 107 4.71 11.99 -8.38
C LYS A 107 4.39 13.45 -8.06
N GLN A 108 3.60 14.12 -8.89
CA GLN A 108 3.18 15.52 -8.67
C GLN A 108 2.28 15.69 -7.44
N THR A 109 1.70 14.60 -6.91
CA THR A 109 0.81 14.61 -5.74
C THR A 109 1.48 14.13 -4.46
N SER A 110 2.72 13.62 -4.57
CA SER A 110 3.50 13.08 -3.46
C SER A 110 4.21 14.18 -2.68
N LEU A 111 4.32 14.00 -1.36
CA LEU A 111 5.15 14.81 -0.46
C LEU A 111 6.49 14.14 -0.21
N ASP A 112 7.41 14.88 0.41
CA ASP A 112 8.66 14.30 0.93
C ASP A 112 8.35 13.21 1.98
N PRO A 113 9.01 12.03 1.93
CA PRO A 113 8.88 11.00 2.95
C PRO A 113 9.01 11.49 4.40
N GLU A 114 9.87 12.47 4.68
CA GLU A 114 10.04 13.03 6.02
C GLU A 114 8.80 13.80 6.50
N GLU A 115 8.08 14.47 5.59
CA GLU A 115 6.82 15.15 5.91
C GLU A 115 5.73 14.13 6.31
N TYR A 116 5.69 12.98 5.65
CA TYR A 116 4.79 11.89 6.02
C TYR A 116 5.12 11.32 7.40
N ILE A 117 6.39 11.03 7.67
CA ILE A 117 6.85 10.53 8.97
C ILE A 117 6.49 11.53 10.07
N ALA A 118 6.82 12.81 9.90
CA ALA A 118 6.52 13.85 10.90
C ALA A 118 5.02 13.97 11.19
N THR A 119 4.20 13.99 10.13
CA THR A 119 2.74 14.06 10.23
C THR A 119 2.16 12.86 10.98
N TYR A 120 2.64 11.66 10.67
CA TYR A 120 2.16 10.42 11.27
C TYR A 120 2.63 10.26 12.72
N LYS A 121 3.88 10.64 13.04
CA LYS A 121 4.35 10.71 14.44
C LYS A 121 3.45 11.64 15.25
N LYS A 122 3.12 12.83 14.74
CA LYS A 122 2.22 13.77 15.41
C LYS A 122 0.81 13.19 15.59
N ARG A 123 0.25 12.55 14.56
CA ARG A 123 -1.13 12.03 14.61
C ARG A 123 -1.26 10.79 15.49
N PHE A 124 -0.31 9.86 15.39
CA PHE A 124 -0.44 8.52 15.96
C PHE A 124 0.42 8.28 17.19
N LEU A 125 1.48 9.06 17.43
CA LEU A 125 2.36 8.87 18.59
C LEU A 125 2.28 10.00 19.62
N ALA A 126 1.78 11.19 19.28
CA ALA A 126 1.70 12.32 20.21
C ALA A 126 0.56 12.23 21.26
N GLN A 127 -0.16 11.10 21.32
CA GLN A 127 -1.18 10.81 22.35
C GLN A 127 -0.72 9.71 23.32
N LEU A 128 0.55 9.71 23.69
CA LEU A 128 1.10 8.89 24.77
C LEU A 128 1.33 9.75 26.01
#